data_AF-A0A7C6NVU5-F1
#
_entry.id   AF-A0A7C6NVU5-F1
#
_cell.length_a   1.000
_cell.length_b   1.000
_cell.length_c   1.000
_cell.angle_alpha   90.00
_cell.angle_beta   90.00
_cell.angle_gamma   90.00
#
_symmetry.space_group_name_H-M   'P 1'
#
loop_
_entity.id
_entity.type
_entity.pdbx_description
1 polymer ?
#
loop_
_entity_poly.entity_id
_entity_poly.type
_entity_poly.pdbx_seq_one_letter_code
_entity_poly.pdbx_strand_id
1 'polypeptide(L)'
;MKTIVLLLAALAAGYLGGCLALVRAQEKEKTQLRGAMDELLSELTFVAAKSCEQLVDERRRVEQLIKKLRENKIINMPSEEFLSDTGQFGQAIDTKTILRAHSQNEPSGVSSKLWNQVVTLDKQGKSSTEIAKELDMGQGEVQLVLNLARQ
;
A
#
# COMPACT_ATOMS: atom_id res chain seq x y z
N MET A 1 16.33 29.73 -62.57
CA MET A 1 15.15 28.93 -62.13
C MET A 1 15.52 27.54 -61.63
N LYS A 2 16.33 26.74 -62.34
CA LYS A 2 16.68 25.35 -61.95
C LYS A 2 17.32 25.21 -60.55
N THR A 3 18.15 26.17 -60.13
CA THR A 3 18.80 26.18 -58.81
C THR A 3 17.80 26.35 -57.66
N ILE A 4 16.78 27.18 -57.83
CA ILE A 4 15.74 27.43 -56.81
C ILE A 4 14.89 26.17 -56.61
N VAL A 5 14.56 25.46 -57.69
CA VAL A 5 13.82 24.19 -57.64
C VAL A 5 14.62 23.11 -56.91
N LEU A 6 15.93 23.03 -57.17
CA LEU A 6 16.82 22.10 -56.46
C LEU A 6 16.93 22.43 -54.96
N LEU A 7 16.95 23.72 -54.60
CA LEU A 7 17.00 24.14 -53.20
C LEU A 7 15.71 23.78 -52.45
N LEU A 8 14.56 23.97 -53.08
CA LEU A 8 13.25 23.56 -52.56
C LEU A 8 13.15 22.03 -52.40
N ALA A 9 13.67 21.27 -53.37
CA ALA A 9 13.71 19.81 -53.28
C ALA A 9 14.59 19.33 -52.13
N ALA A 10 15.77 19.94 -51.94
CA ALA A 10 16.66 19.62 -50.82
C ALA A 10 16.03 19.97 -49.47
N LEU A 11 15.33 21.12 -49.37
CA LEU A 11 14.62 21.53 -48.17
C LEU A 11 13.47 20.56 -47.82
N ALA A 12 12.66 20.17 -48.82
CA ALA A 12 11.57 19.23 -48.63
C ALA A 12 12.08 17.84 -48.24
N ALA A 13 13.15 17.36 -48.88
CA ALA A 13 13.80 16.10 -48.53
C ALA A 13 14.39 16.14 -47.11
N GLY A 14 15.01 17.25 -46.72
CA GLY A 14 15.52 17.46 -45.37
C GLY A 14 14.41 17.45 -44.31
N TYR A 15 13.29 18.12 -44.58
CA TYR A 15 12.14 18.16 -43.68
C TYR A 15 11.49 16.77 -43.52
N LEU A 16 11.26 16.06 -44.63
CA LEU A 16 10.73 14.70 -44.61
C LEU A 16 11.67 13.73 -43.89
N GLY A 17 12.99 13.84 -44.13
CA GLY A 17 14.00 13.06 -43.42
C GLY A 17 13.99 13.32 -41.92
N GLY A 18 13.86 14.59 -41.51
CA GLY A 18 13.74 14.99 -40.10
C GLY A 18 12.49 14.43 -39.44
N CYS A 19 11.33 14.51 -40.10
CA CYS A 19 10.07 13.93 -39.60
C CYS A 19 10.19 12.42 -39.40
N LEU A 20 10.78 11.69 -40.36
CA LEU A 20 10.96 10.24 -40.25
C LEU A 20 11.93 9.85 -39.13
N ALA A 21 13.02 10.61 -38.95
CA ALA A 21 13.97 10.37 -37.87
C ALA A 21 13.31 10.57 -36.49
N LEU A 22 12.50 11.61 -36.35
CA LEU A 22 11.80 11.92 -35.10
C LEU A 22 10.75 10.86 -34.76
N VAL A 23 9.96 10.40 -35.74
CA VAL A 23 9.01 9.30 -35.55
C VAL A 23 9.72 8.02 -35.12
N ARG A 24 10.86 7.69 -35.74
CA ARG A 24 11.64 6.50 -35.35
C ARG A 24 12.25 6.61 -33.96
N ALA A 25 12.67 7.79 -33.53
CA ALA A 25 13.15 8.01 -32.17
C ALA A 25 12.01 7.76 -31.16
N GLN A 26 10.83 8.31 -31.42
CA GLN A 26 9.65 8.09 -30.57
C GLN A 26 9.20 6.63 -30.53
N GLU A 27 9.25 5.91 -31.64
CA GLU A 27 8.91 4.48 -31.67
C GLU A 27 9.88 3.66 -30.80
N LYS A 28 11.19 3.95 -30.87
CA LYS A 28 12.17 3.28 -30.01
C LYS A 28 11.88 3.51 -28.53
N GLU A 29 11.62 4.75 -28.14
CA GLU A 29 11.27 5.08 -26.74
C GLU A 29 9.99 4.37 -26.29
N LYS A 30 8.94 4.34 -27.14
CA LYS A 30 7.70 3.62 -26.83
C LYS A 30 7.94 2.12 -26.66
N THR A 31 8.78 1.50 -27.48
CA THR A 31 9.08 0.07 -27.34
C THR A 31 9.88 -0.23 -26.07
N GLN A 32 10.83 0.62 -25.70
CA GLN A 32 11.58 0.48 -24.46
C GLN A 32 10.69 0.66 -23.22
N LEU A 33 9.83 1.68 -23.24
CA LEU A 33 8.86 1.91 -22.16
C LEU A 33 7.90 0.73 -22.01
N ARG A 34 7.44 0.16 -23.13
CA ARG A 34 6.57 -1.01 -23.11
C ARG A 34 7.27 -2.23 -22.51
N GLY A 35 8.53 -2.46 -22.89
CA GLY A 35 9.34 -3.53 -22.30
C GLY A 35 9.53 -3.37 -20.79
N ALA A 36 9.87 -2.17 -20.32
CA ALA A 36 9.98 -1.89 -18.89
C ALA A 36 8.65 -2.05 -18.15
N MET A 37 7.54 -1.64 -18.77
CA MET A 37 6.20 -1.81 -18.20
C MET A 37 5.81 -3.28 -18.12
N ASP A 38 6.11 -4.07 -19.14
CA ASP A 38 5.84 -5.51 -19.15
C ASP A 38 6.68 -6.24 -18.08
N GLU A 39 7.94 -5.84 -17.88
CA GLU A 39 8.81 -6.33 -16.81
C GLU A 39 8.23 -6.01 -15.43
N LEU A 40 7.86 -4.74 -15.18
CA LEU A 40 7.22 -4.32 -13.93
C LEU A 40 5.88 -5.04 -13.66
N LEU A 41 5.06 -5.22 -14.69
CA LEU A 41 3.82 -5.99 -14.56
C LEU A 41 4.09 -7.45 -14.25
N SER A 42 5.15 -8.04 -14.81
CA SER A 42 5.56 -9.41 -14.49
C SER A 42 6.06 -9.55 -13.05
N GLU A 43 6.82 -8.57 -12.54
CA GLU A 43 7.26 -8.56 -11.15
C GLU A 43 6.08 -8.37 -10.19
N LEU A 44 5.17 -7.45 -10.49
CA LEU A 44 3.98 -7.22 -9.66
C LEU A 44 3.08 -8.46 -9.61
N THR A 45 2.84 -9.11 -10.75
CA THR A 45 2.03 -10.33 -10.78
C THR A 45 2.72 -11.48 -10.03
N PHE A 46 4.05 -11.59 -10.13
CA PHE A 46 4.83 -12.55 -9.35
C PHE A 46 4.75 -12.28 -7.84
N VAL A 47 4.92 -11.03 -7.41
CA VAL A 47 4.82 -10.62 -6.01
C VAL A 47 3.40 -10.85 -5.48
N ALA A 48 2.37 -10.51 -6.27
CA ALA A 48 0.98 -10.74 -5.92
C ALA A 48 0.67 -12.24 -5.77
N ALA A 49 1.18 -13.08 -6.68
CA ALA A 49 1.04 -14.54 -6.58
C ALA A 49 1.72 -15.08 -5.31
N LYS A 50 2.94 -14.63 -5.03
CA LYS A 50 3.69 -15.02 -3.82
C LYS A 50 2.98 -14.59 -2.53
N SER A 51 2.41 -13.39 -2.49
CA SER A 51 1.64 -12.91 -1.34
C SER A 51 0.33 -13.70 -1.16
N CYS A 52 -0.35 -14.04 -2.25
CA CYS A 52 -1.55 -14.90 -2.21
C CYS A 52 -1.22 -16.29 -1.65
N GLU A 53 -0.10 -16.88 -2.07
CA GLU A 53 0.39 -18.16 -1.54
C GLU A 53 0.67 -18.08 -0.03
N GLN A 54 1.36 -17.02 0.42
CA GLN A 54 1.62 -16.78 1.84
C GLN A 54 0.31 -16.63 2.65
N LEU A 55 -0.66 -15.89 2.13
CA LEU A 55 -1.99 -15.73 2.75
C LEU A 55 -2.75 -17.06 2.84
N VAL A 56 -2.65 -17.91 1.81
CA VAL A 56 -3.27 -19.25 1.84
C VAL A 56 -2.61 -20.13 2.91
N ASP A 57 -1.29 -20.06 3.07
CA ASP A 57 -0.57 -20.81 4.09
C ASP A 57 -0.89 -20.32 5.50
N GLU A 58 -0.92 -19.00 5.70
CA GLU A 58 -1.34 -18.40 6.98
C GLU A 58 -2.79 -18.77 7.30
N ARG A 59 -3.69 -18.72 6.32
CA ARG A 59 -5.08 -19.17 6.49
C ARG A 59 -5.14 -20.63 6.92
N ARG A 60 -4.37 -21.53 6.30
CA ARG A 60 -4.32 -22.94 6.73
C ARG A 60 -3.80 -23.09 8.16
N ARG A 61 -2.79 -22.32 8.56
CA ARG A 61 -2.28 -22.33 9.94
C ARG A 61 -3.35 -21.87 10.92
N VAL A 62 -4.07 -20.80 10.61
CA VAL A 62 -5.18 -20.32 11.45
C VAL A 62 -6.30 -21.36 11.53
N GLU A 63 -6.67 -21.99 10.42
CA GLU A 63 -7.69 -23.05 10.41
C GLU A 63 -7.27 -24.27 11.25
N GLN A 64 -5.98 -24.63 11.24
CA GLN A 64 -5.44 -25.68 12.12
C GLN A 64 -5.48 -25.28 13.59
N LEU A 65 -5.15 -24.03 13.93
CA LEU A 65 -5.26 -23.52 15.30
C LEU A 65 -6.70 -23.50 15.79
N ILE A 66 -7.65 -23.10 14.94
CA ILE A 66 -9.09 -23.14 15.26
C ILE A 66 -9.57 -24.58 15.49
N LYS A 67 -9.14 -25.55 14.66
CA LYS A 67 -9.47 -26.97 14.88
C LYS A 67 -8.93 -27.49 16.20
N LYS A 68 -7.66 -27.23 16.51
CA LYS A 68 -7.05 -27.60 17.79
C LYS A 68 -7.76 -26.95 18.98
N LEU A 69 -8.14 -25.67 18.86
CA LEU A 69 -8.90 -24.98 19.91
C LEU A 69 -10.30 -25.59 20.09
N ARG A 70 -11.00 -25.94 19.00
CA ARG A 70 -12.31 -26.62 19.06
C ARG A 70 -12.18 -27.99 19.71
N GLU A 71 -11.18 -28.78 19.35
CA GLU A 71 -10.91 -30.10 19.95
C GLU A 71 -10.58 -29.98 21.45
N ASN A 72 -9.74 -29.01 21.84
CA ASN A 72 -9.46 -28.75 23.26
C ASN A 72 -10.69 -28.24 24.03
N LYS A 73 -11.57 -27.46 23.40
CA LYS A 73 -12.82 -26.98 24.04
C LYS A 73 -13.84 -28.10 24.24
N ILE A 74 -13.88 -29.10 23.36
CA ILE A 74 -14.76 -30.28 23.51
C ILE A 74 -14.28 -31.18 24.66
N ILE A 75 -12.99 -31.20 24.98
CA ILE A 75 -12.43 -31.99 26.08
C ILE A 75 -12.59 -31.29 27.45
N ASN A 76 -12.76 -29.96 27.47
CA ASN A 76 -12.88 -29.15 28.70
C ASN A 76 -14.25 -28.49 28.89
N MET A 77 -15.34 -29.14 28.47
CA MET A 77 -16.69 -28.68 28.80
C MET A 77 -17.24 -29.53 29.96
N PRO A 78 -17.26 -29.02 31.22
CA PRO A 78 -18.07 -29.63 32.25
C PRO A 78 -19.53 -29.46 31.86
N SER A 79 -20.24 -30.57 31.79
CA SER A 79 -21.69 -30.63 31.65
C SER A 79 -22.33 -29.74 32.71
N GLU A 80 -23.05 -28.69 32.30
CA GLU A 80 -24.32 -28.34 32.92
C GLU A 80 -25.13 -27.38 32.04
N GLU A 81 -26.35 -27.85 31.80
CA GLU A 81 -27.60 -27.14 31.59
C GLU A 81 -27.88 -26.35 30.29
N PHE A 82 -28.68 -27.06 29.50
CA PHE A 82 -29.65 -26.64 28.52
C PHE A 82 -30.68 -25.63 29.08
N LEU A 83 -31.17 -24.77 28.18
CA LEU A 83 -32.39 -23.93 28.21
C LEU A 83 -32.29 -22.51 28.81
N SER A 84 -32.20 -21.50 27.94
CA SER A 84 -33.32 -20.57 27.68
C SER A 84 -32.99 -19.57 26.56
N ASP A 85 -34.04 -19.15 25.87
CA ASP A 85 -34.13 -18.01 24.94
C ASP A 85 -33.58 -18.15 23.51
N THR A 86 -34.43 -18.81 22.72
CA THR A 86 -34.74 -18.36 21.36
C THR A 86 -35.43 -16.99 21.41
N GLY A 87 -34.70 -15.90 21.13
CA GLY A 87 -35.35 -14.59 20.95
C GLY A 87 -34.43 -13.38 21.08
N GLN A 88 -33.62 -13.08 20.06
CA GLN A 88 -33.28 -11.71 19.65
C GLN A 88 -32.41 -11.74 18.38
N PHE A 89 -33.09 -11.72 17.23
CA PHE A 89 -32.54 -11.10 16.03
C PHE A 89 -32.43 -9.60 16.33
N GLY A 90 -31.21 -9.06 16.33
CA GLY A 90 -31.00 -7.60 16.36
C GLY A 90 -29.92 -7.14 17.31
N GLN A 91 -28.65 -7.38 16.98
CA GLN A 91 -27.61 -6.42 17.35
C GLN A 91 -26.49 -6.46 16.31
N ALA A 92 -26.30 -5.32 15.65
CA ALA A 92 -25.21 -5.06 14.73
C ALA A 92 -23.88 -5.38 15.44
N ILE A 93 -23.14 -6.35 14.91
CA ILE A 93 -21.76 -6.56 15.35
C ILE A 93 -20.96 -5.39 14.78
N ASP A 94 -20.70 -4.44 15.67
CA ASP A 94 -19.86 -3.27 15.50
C ASP A 94 -18.50 -3.68 14.90
N THR A 95 -18.23 -3.19 13.69
CA THR A 95 -17.03 -3.46 12.88
C THR A 95 -15.73 -2.91 13.49
N LYS A 96 -15.75 -2.42 14.74
CA LYS A 96 -14.59 -1.83 15.43
C LYS A 96 -13.64 -2.83 16.09
N THR A 97 -14.04 -4.09 16.27
CA THR A 97 -13.29 -5.01 17.16
C THR A 97 -12.31 -5.94 16.44
N ILE A 98 -12.32 -6.02 15.11
CA ILE A 98 -11.41 -6.91 14.34
C ILE A 98 -10.08 -6.21 13.97
N LEU A 99 -9.97 -4.89 14.12
CA LEU A 99 -8.70 -4.16 13.88
C LEU A 99 -7.68 -4.28 15.02
N ARG A 100 -7.99 -4.93 16.14
CA ARG A 100 -7.10 -4.96 17.32
C ARG A 100 -6.18 -6.18 17.41
N ALA A 101 -6.28 -7.14 16.49
CA ALA A 101 -5.51 -8.39 16.55
C ALA A 101 -4.23 -8.42 15.67
N HIS A 102 -3.82 -7.31 15.06
CA HIS A 102 -2.59 -7.23 14.24
C HIS A 102 -1.60 -6.12 14.61
N SER A 103 -1.75 -5.48 15.77
CA SER A 103 -0.75 -4.55 16.32
C SER A 103 -0.10 -5.11 17.59
N GLN A 104 0.47 -6.31 17.49
CA GLN A 104 1.55 -6.75 18.37
C GLN A 104 2.85 -6.78 17.58
N ASN A 105 3.29 -5.59 17.21
CA ASN A 105 4.71 -5.28 16.99
C ASN A 105 4.88 -3.84 17.48
N GLU A 106 4.81 -3.67 18.80
CA GLU A 106 5.37 -2.47 19.43
C GLU A 106 6.90 -2.54 19.33
N PRO A 107 7.59 -1.55 18.74
CA PRO A 107 8.91 -1.18 19.21
C PRO A 107 8.71 -0.40 20.52
N SER A 108 8.51 -1.15 21.60
CA SER A 108 8.34 -0.62 22.96
C SER A 108 9.55 0.23 23.33
N GLY A 109 9.36 1.56 23.38
CA GLY A 109 10.29 2.50 24.00
C GLY A 109 10.75 3.68 23.12
N VAL A 110 10.77 3.54 21.80
CA VAL A 110 11.25 4.61 20.90
C VAL A 110 10.09 5.47 20.38
N SER A 111 8.91 4.89 20.14
CA SER A 111 7.77 5.63 19.59
C SER A 111 7.24 6.69 20.57
N SER A 112 7.14 6.41 21.87
CA SER A 112 6.58 7.36 22.84
C SER A 112 7.37 8.68 22.94
N LYS A 113 8.70 8.63 22.75
CA LYS A 113 9.54 9.84 22.70
C LYS A 113 9.26 10.67 21.46
N LEU A 114 9.21 10.03 20.29
CA LEU A 114 8.90 10.69 19.02
C LEU A 114 7.49 11.30 19.03
N TRP A 115 6.52 10.61 19.64
CA TRP A 115 5.15 11.10 19.81
C TRP A 115 5.09 12.37 20.66
N ASN A 116 5.76 12.36 21.81
CA ASN A 116 5.86 13.54 22.66
C ASN A 116 6.55 14.70 21.92
N GLN A 117 7.56 14.39 21.10
CA GLN A 117 8.30 15.38 20.33
C GLN A 117 7.43 16.01 19.22
N VAL A 118 6.70 15.20 18.45
CA VAL A 118 5.71 15.66 17.46
C VAL A 118 4.68 16.59 18.11
N VAL A 119 4.11 16.20 19.25
CA VAL A 119 3.10 17.00 19.96
C VAL A 119 3.69 18.30 20.51
N THR A 120 4.94 18.30 21.00
CA THR A 120 5.60 19.54 21.44
C THR A 120 5.85 20.51 20.29
N LEU A 121 6.22 20.01 19.11
CA LEU A 121 6.47 20.83 17.93
C LEU A 121 5.17 21.41 17.33
N ASP A 122 4.06 20.65 17.36
CA ASP A 122 2.74 21.16 16.98
C ASP A 122 2.24 22.24 17.95
N LYS A 123 2.48 22.07 19.26
CA LYS A 123 2.20 23.12 20.26
C LYS A 123 3.03 24.39 20.07
N GLN A 124 4.19 24.29 19.42
CA GLN A 124 5.01 25.43 19.01
C GLN A 124 4.53 26.09 17.71
N GLY A 125 3.46 25.56 17.09
CA GLY A 125 2.88 26.09 15.86
C GLY A 125 3.62 25.69 14.58
N LYS A 126 4.52 24.70 14.64
CA LYS A 126 5.24 24.21 13.45
C LYS A 126 4.31 23.42 12.53
N SER A 127 4.52 23.58 11.23
CA SER A 127 3.73 22.87 10.22
C SER A 127 4.08 21.38 10.18
N SER A 128 3.13 20.52 9.79
CA SER A 128 3.36 19.06 9.72
C SER A 128 4.52 18.68 8.79
N THR A 129 4.82 19.51 7.78
CA THR A 129 5.97 19.36 6.88
C THR A 129 7.30 19.70 7.54
N GLU A 130 7.33 20.69 8.44
CA GLU A 130 8.53 21.04 9.21
C GLU A 130 8.85 19.98 10.26
N ILE A 131 7.82 19.47 10.94
CA ILE A 131 7.94 18.40 11.93
C ILE A 131 8.45 17.11 11.27
N ALA A 132 7.93 16.77 10.11
CA ALA A 132 8.37 15.61 9.31
C ALA A 132 9.87 15.71 8.96
N LYS A 133 10.32 16.90 8.56
CA LYS A 133 11.73 17.15 8.23
C LYS A 133 12.64 17.14 9.46
N GLU A 134 12.17 17.62 10.60
CA GLU A 134 12.96 17.72 11.85
C GLU A 134 13.10 16.37 12.56
N LEU A 135 12.13 15.48 12.40
CA LEU A 135 12.12 14.15 13.01
C LEU A 135 12.45 13.01 12.04
N ASP A 136 12.77 13.33 10.79
CA ASP A 136 13.00 12.37 9.70
C ASP A 136 11.84 11.37 9.56
N MET A 137 10.62 11.89 9.61
CA MET A 137 9.37 11.13 9.57
C MET A 137 8.56 11.43 8.31
N GLY A 138 7.70 10.48 7.91
CA GLY A 138 6.76 10.73 6.82
C GLY A 138 5.70 11.77 7.21
N GLN A 139 5.33 12.68 6.30
CA GLN A 139 4.27 13.66 6.54
C GLN A 139 2.95 13.00 6.96
N GLY A 140 2.62 11.84 6.38
CA GLY A 140 1.44 11.05 6.74
C GLY A 140 1.50 10.49 8.17
N GLU A 141 2.69 10.13 8.65
CA GLU A 141 2.88 9.62 10.03
C GLU A 141 2.71 10.75 11.05
N VAL A 142 3.29 11.92 10.78
CA VAL A 142 3.11 13.11 11.61
C VAL A 142 1.63 13.48 11.69
N GLN A 143 0.93 13.48 10.56
CA GLN A 143 -0.49 13.83 10.53
C GLN A 143 -1.36 12.80 11.27
N LEU A 144 -1.01 11.52 11.19
CA LEU A 144 -1.67 10.47 11.97
C LEU A 144 -1.46 10.68 13.48
N VAL A 145 -0.23 10.96 13.91
CA VAL A 145 0.09 11.23 15.32
C VAL A 145 -0.67 12.46 15.85
N LEU A 146 -0.73 13.54 15.06
CA LEU A 146 -1.48 14.75 15.44
C LEU A 146 -2.99 14.52 15.53
N ASN A 147 -3.55 13.72 14.62
CA ASN A 147 -4.97 13.38 14.66
C ASN A 147 -5.33 12.51 15.86
N LEU A 148 -4.44 11.60 16.26
CA LEU A 148 -4.61 10.77 17.45
C LEU A 148 -4.42 11.56 18.75
N ALA A 149 -3.56 12.58 18.76
CA ALA A 149 -3.36 13.45 19.93
C ALA A 149 -4.48 14.47 20.17
N ARG A 150 -5.34 14.72 19.17
CA ARG A 150 -6.49 15.64 19.25
C ARG A 150 -7.82 14.97 19.63
N GLN A 151 -7.85 13.64 19.70
CA GLN A 151 -9.00 12.86 20.22
C GLN A 151 -8.96 12.78 21.75
#